data_AF-A0AAE0BEB9-F1
#
_entry.id   AF-A0AAE0BEB9-F1
#
_cell.length_a   1.000
_cell.length_b   1.000
_cell.length_c   1.000
_cell.angle_alpha   90.00
_cell.angle_beta   90.00
_cell.angle_gamma   90.00
#
_symmetry.space_group_name_H-M   'P 1'
#
loop_
_entity.id
_entity.type
_entity.pdbx_description
1 polymer ?
#
loop_
_entity_poly.entity_id
_entity_poly.type
_entity_poly.pdbx_seq_one_letter_code
_entity_poly.pdbx_strand_id
1 'polypeptide(L)'
;MGKKHAQQQLTFRRAATNTASRAVEDDAIDADATEGPSTNLAETLAPRAKKKTRTATKKPESTEAQAPLLMVTKPLPRVLLLHTGGTLGMDPTASYDLKEGDYNLKEGTGGSYKAALQPGQLLADLFTHIPELRVYANIDVKVCFNRDSCRVGPKDWVKLGKMLDRNRENYDAFVIVHGTDTMAYTASALSLMLSGFAKPIIVTGSQLPLLMPRSDARQNLLDSLTCATASFNPPHVHLEEVAICFGGKLLRGNRAQKTNASTYQAFSSPAYPDLAELGVDVDWNHQAMIQYGGIYRPRFELDPRVIRIPIVPGSDPRLAYGDLYERGVRGVVLEAFGLGNMPDLPRYGWIPWLKKQRKQGLLVYLSSQCVNGSLRPDLYQSGQTALDIGVETGGQMTPECAVVKMMLCLAHPNIPIGQPLAGEL
;
A
#
# COMPACT_ATOMS: atom_id res chain seq x y z
N MET A 1 27.23 -53.43 27.73
CA MET A 1 26.53 -54.40 28.61
C MET A 1 25.92 -53.66 29.79
N GLY A 2 24.73 -54.06 30.27
CA GLY A 2 24.12 -53.72 31.58
C GLY A 2 23.87 -52.23 31.90
N LYS A 3 22.64 -51.69 32.03
CA LYS A 3 21.42 -52.05 32.81
C LYS A 3 21.20 -51.13 34.03
N LYS A 4 19.91 -50.89 34.31
CA LYS A 4 19.27 -50.04 35.35
C LYS A 4 19.23 -48.55 34.97
N HIS A 5 18.17 -47.77 35.21
CA HIS A 5 16.74 -48.00 35.56
C HIS A 5 15.95 -46.75 35.06
N ALA A 6 14.61 -46.64 35.01
CA ALA A 6 13.49 -47.44 35.54
C ALA A 6 12.30 -47.49 34.53
N GLN A 7 11.04 -47.46 35.02
CA GLN A 7 9.80 -47.16 34.30
C GLN A 7 8.94 -46.23 35.17
N GLN A 8 8.10 -45.37 34.59
CA GLN A 8 6.77 -45.07 35.16
C GLN A 8 5.83 -44.51 34.08
N GLN A 9 4.59 -45.02 34.07
CA GLN A 9 3.50 -44.55 33.23
C GLN A 9 2.78 -43.39 33.94
N LEU A 10 2.28 -42.40 33.19
CA LEU A 10 1.21 -41.54 33.70
C LEU A 10 0.11 -41.32 32.64
N THR A 11 -1.12 -41.60 33.05
CA THR A 11 -2.35 -41.49 32.27
C THR A 11 -2.88 -40.06 32.25
N PHE A 12 -3.14 -39.50 31.06
CA PHE A 12 -3.89 -38.25 30.95
C PHE A 12 -5.41 -38.53 30.91
N ARG A 13 -6.11 -38.12 31.97
CA ARG A 13 -7.58 -38.04 31.99
C ARG A 13 -8.03 -36.84 31.15
N ARG A 14 -8.98 -37.06 30.24
CA ARG A 14 -9.83 -35.97 29.71
C ARG A 14 -10.73 -35.47 30.84
N ALA A 15 -10.76 -34.15 31.04
CA ALA A 15 -11.80 -33.47 31.80
C ALA A 15 -12.54 -32.53 30.84
N ALA A 16 -13.85 -32.69 30.77
CA ALA A 16 -14.72 -31.77 30.03
C ALA A 16 -15.25 -30.69 30.98
N THR A 17 -15.39 -29.46 30.50
CA THR A 17 -16.21 -28.43 31.14
C THR A 17 -17.10 -27.78 30.10
N ASN A 18 -18.40 -28.10 30.19
CA ASN A 18 -19.47 -27.32 29.54
C ASN A 18 -19.55 -25.94 30.20
N THR A 19 -19.88 -24.92 29.41
CA THR A 19 -20.74 -23.82 29.86
C THR A 19 -21.50 -23.28 28.66
N ALA A 20 -22.82 -23.18 28.80
CA ALA A 20 -23.72 -22.67 27.78
C ALA A 20 -24.72 -21.70 28.45
N SER A 21 -24.92 -20.55 27.83
CA SER A 21 -25.98 -19.59 28.13
C SER A 21 -26.22 -18.81 26.83
N ARG A 22 -27.20 -19.24 26.04
CA ARG A 22 -28.62 -18.82 26.07
C ARG A 22 -28.84 -17.45 25.42
N ALA A 23 -29.45 -17.49 24.24
CA ALA A 23 -30.15 -16.36 23.63
C ALA A 23 -31.46 -16.07 24.38
N VAL A 24 -32.04 -14.91 24.09
CA VAL A 24 -33.42 -14.53 24.38
C VAL A 24 -33.95 -13.83 23.12
N GLU A 25 -35.06 -14.32 22.58
CA GLU A 25 -35.87 -13.71 21.51
C GLU A 25 -37.09 -12.98 22.13
N ASP A 26 -37.99 -12.52 21.25
CA ASP A 26 -39.32 -11.93 21.51
C ASP A 26 -39.31 -10.45 22.00
N ASP A 27 -40.11 -9.55 21.44
CA ASP A 27 -41.54 -9.68 21.12
C ASP A 27 -41.97 -9.22 19.71
N ALA A 28 -43.07 -9.81 19.23
CA ALA A 28 -43.88 -9.34 18.11
C ALA A 28 -45.28 -8.90 18.63
N ILE A 29 -45.90 -7.91 17.98
CA ILE A 29 -47.32 -7.59 18.15
C ILE A 29 -47.97 -7.42 16.78
N ASP A 30 -49.18 -7.96 16.65
CA ASP A 30 -49.98 -8.13 15.44
C ASP A 30 -51.38 -7.45 15.60
N ALA A 31 -52.14 -7.39 14.51
CA ALA A 31 -53.54 -6.95 14.39
C ALA A 31 -53.82 -5.43 14.57
N ASP A 32 -54.91 -4.85 14.01
CA ASP A 32 -56.08 -5.46 13.37
C ASP A 32 -56.68 -4.59 12.21
N ALA A 33 -57.65 -5.14 11.49
CA ALA A 33 -58.27 -4.62 10.27
C ALA A 33 -59.54 -3.76 10.48
N THR A 34 -60.06 -3.17 9.39
CA THR A 34 -61.49 -3.06 8.96
C THR A 34 -61.58 -2.11 7.75
N GLU A 35 -61.88 -2.59 6.54
CA GLU A 35 -63.21 -2.78 5.91
C GLU A 35 -63.86 -1.50 5.31
N GLY A 36 -64.59 -1.67 4.19
CA GLY A 36 -65.04 -0.60 3.27
C GLY A 36 -66.41 0.03 3.61
N PRO A 37 -67.36 0.27 2.66
CA PRO A 37 -67.46 -0.30 1.30
C PRO A 37 -67.85 0.68 0.15
N SER A 38 -68.10 0.07 -1.02
CA SER A 38 -68.49 0.59 -2.34
C SER A 38 -69.90 1.19 -2.51
N THR A 39 -70.15 1.91 -3.63
CA THR A 39 -71.35 1.90 -4.54
C THR A 39 -71.27 3.07 -5.56
N ASN A 40 -71.88 3.13 -6.76
CA ASN A 40 -72.49 2.13 -7.67
C ASN A 40 -72.57 2.66 -9.14
N LEU A 41 -72.76 1.73 -10.10
CA LEU A 41 -73.59 1.72 -11.36
C LEU A 41 -74.34 3.00 -11.84
N ALA A 42 -74.73 3.23 -13.11
CA ALA A 42 -74.47 2.58 -14.42
C ALA A 42 -75.04 3.40 -15.63
N GLU A 43 -74.53 3.09 -16.83
CA GLU A 43 -75.08 3.10 -18.21
C GLU A 43 -76.34 3.89 -18.66
N THR A 44 -76.30 4.43 -19.90
CA THR A 44 -77.35 4.19 -20.95
C THR A 44 -76.85 4.55 -22.38
N LEU A 45 -77.57 4.09 -23.43
CA LEU A 45 -77.04 3.86 -24.80
C LEU A 45 -77.61 4.78 -25.92
N ALA A 46 -76.71 5.22 -26.85
CA ALA A 46 -76.78 5.19 -28.35
C ALA A 46 -78.04 5.77 -29.12
N PRO A 47 -78.09 5.90 -30.49
CA PRO A 47 -77.13 5.46 -31.52
C PRO A 47 -76.88 6.35 -32.79
N ARG A 48 -75.76 6.03 -33.49
CA ARG A 48 -75.53 6.00 -34.97
C ARG A 48 -75.70 7.24 -35.88
N ALA A 49 -74.60 7.55 -36.59
CA ALA A 49 -74.60 7.63 -38.07
C ALA A 49 -73.24 7.15 -38.64
N LYS A 50 -73.24 6.42 -39.77
CA LYS A 50 -72.02 5.97 -40.50
C LYS A 50 -71.87 6.72 -41.83
N LYS A 51 -70.65 7.17 -42.15
CA LYS A 51 -70.20 7.36 -43.54
C LYS A 51 -68.80 6.78 -43.71
N LYS A 52 -68.63 5.91 -44.71
CA LYS A 52 -67.34 5.38 -45.16
C LYS A 52 -66.73 6.35 -46.18
N THR A 53 -65.44 6.65 -46.07
CA THR A 53 -64.65 7.19 -47.19
C THR A 53 -63.24 6.59 -47.16
N ARG A 54 -62.59 6.54 -48.33
CA ARG A 54 -61.48 5.63 -48.66
C ARG A 54 -60.15 5.97 -47.99
N THR A 55 -59.38 4.92 -47.71
CA THR A 55 -57.96 4.96 -47.35
C THR A 55 -57.09 5.55 -48.47
N ALA A 56 -56.11 6.37 -48.07
CA ALA A 56 -54.93 6.71 -48.86
C ALA A 56 -53.74 6.86 -47.89
N THR A 57 -52.86 5.87 -47.87
CA THR A 57 -51.64 5.86 -47.04
C THR A 57 -50.57 6.78 -47.64
N LYS A 58 -50.19 7.83 -46.92
CA LYS A 58 -48.92 8.55 -47.13
C LYS A 58 -47.96 8.20 -46.00
N LYS A 59 -46.71 7.91 -46.35
CA LYS A 59 -45.61 7.69 -45.39
C LYS A 59 -45.45 8.90 -44.47
N PRO A 60 -45.19 8.72 -43.16
CA PRO A 60 -44.53 9.77 -42.39
C PRO A 60 -43.08 9.91 -42.90
N GLU A 61 -42.60 11.14 -43.00
CA GLU A 61 -41.20 11.42 -43.29
C GLU A 61 -40.33 10.96 -42.12
N SER A 62 -39.23 10.28 -42.43
CA SER A 62 -38.25 9.89 -41.43
C SER A 62 -37.42 11.10 -41.03
N THR A 63 -37.83 11.79 -39.95
CA THR A 63 -36.87 12.61 -39.19
C THR A 63 -35.78 11.69 -38.68
N GLU A 64 -34.60 11.78 -39.28
CA GLU A 64 -33.38 11.22 -38.72
C GLU A 64 -33.15 11.87 -37.36
N ALA A 65 -33.48 11.14 -36.30
CA ALA A 65 -33.07 11.49 -34.96
C ALA A 65 -31.53 11.36 -34.93
N GLN A 66 -30.84 12.48 -35.12
CA GLN A 66 -29.40 12.55 -34.92
C GLN A 66 -29.11 12.02 -33.51
N ALA A 67 -28.36 10.91 -33.45
CA ALA A 67 -27.90 10.37 -32.18
C ALA A 67 -27.19 11.52 -31.43
N PRO A 68 -27.50 11.76 -30.15
CA PRO A 68 -26.93 12.88 -29.42
C PRO A 68 -25.41 12.78 -29.48
N LEU A 69 -24.77 13.80 -30.06
CA LEU A 69 -23.32 13.91 -30.09
C LEU A 69 -22.83 13.88 -28.65
N LEU A 70 -22.23 12.76 -28.28
CA LEU A 70 -21.73 12.52 -26.94
C LEU A 70 -20.47 13.37 -26.77
N MET A 71 -20.66 14.63 -26.37
CA MET A 71 -19.56 15.54 -26.08
C MET A 71 -18.73 14.94 -24.95
N VAL A 72 -17.51 14.51 -25.30
CA VAL A 72 -16.46 14.20 -24.33
C VAL A 72 -16.00 15.52 -23.75
N THR A 73 -16.70 16.00 -22.70
CA THR A 73 -16.57 17.37 -22.18
C THR A 73 -15.27 17.63 -21.41
N LYS A 74 -14.49 16.59 -21.12
CA LYS A 74 -13.11 16.70 -20.62
C LYS A 74 -12.23 15.61 -21.27
N PRO A 75 -10.99 15.93 -21.70
CA PRO A 75 -10.04 14.91 -22.12
C PRO A 75 -9.67 14.00 -20.94
N LEU A 76 -9.43 12.71 -21.21
CA LEU A 76 -8.96 11.77 -20.18
C LEU A 76 -7.63 12.23 -19.58
N PRO A 77 -7.42 12.08 -18.26
CA PRO A 77 -6.18 12.47 -17.60
C PRO A 77 -4.98 11.74 -18.18
N ARG A 78 -3.82 12.42 -18.18
CA ARG A 78 -2.55 11.86 -18.63
C ARG A 78 -1.85 11.15 -17.48
N VAL A 79 -1.68 9.85 -17.59
CA VAL A 79 -1.00 9.04 -16.57
C VAL A 79 0.33 8.53 -17.10
N LEU A 80 1.39 8.73 -16.32
CA LEU A 80 2.69 8.10 -16.59
C LEU A 80 2.83 6.81 -15.79
N LEU A 81 2.79 5.67 -16.47
CA LEU A 81 3.05 4.36 -15.89
C LEU A 81 4.55 4.05 -15.97
N LEU A 82 5.17 3.87 -14.81
CA LEU A 82 6.59 3.61 -14.62
C LEU A 82 6.81 2.15 -14.22
N HIS A 83 7.38 1.36 -15.13
CA HIS A 83 7.75 -0.02 -14.81
C HIS A 83 9.16 -0.06 -14.22
N THR A 84 9.31 -0.69 -13.06
CA THR A 84 10.61 -0.86 -12.36
C THR A 84 11.07 -2.34 -12.30
N GLY A 85 10.16 -3.27 -12.60
CA GLY A 85 10.37 -4.71 -12.45
C GLY A 85 9.28 -5.32 -11.57
N GLY A 86 9.62 -6.40 -10.87
CA GLY A 86 8.67 -7.15 -10.05
C GLY A 86 7.81 -8.14 -10.83
N THR A 87 7.04 -8.92 -10.07
CA THR A 87 6.34 -10.12 -10.56
C THR A 87 5.37 -9.83 -11.70
N LEU A 88 4.71 -8.67 -11.69
CA LEU A 88 3.69 -8.28 -12.68
C LEU A 88 4.17 -8.45 -14.13
N GLY A 89 5.40 -8.03 -14.42
CA GLY A 89 6.01 -8.09 -15.75
C GLY A 89 6.83 -9.36 -16.03
N MET A 90 6.70 -10.41 -15.22
CA MET A 90 7.37 -11.70 -15.46
C MET A 90 6.62 -12.56 -16.48
N ASP A 91 7.37 -13.39 -17.19
CA ASP A 91 6.86 -14.38 -18.14
C ASP A 91 6.53 -15.68 -17.37
N PRO A 92 5.24 -16.10 -17.28
CA PRO A 92 4.89 -17.30 -16.53
C PRO A 92 5.53 -18.57 -17.08
N THR A 93 5.77 -18.66 -18.40
CA THR A 93 6.35 -19.86 -19.02
C THR A 93 7.82 -20.01 -18.62
N ALA A 94 8.52 -18.90 -18.43
CA ALA A 94 9.87 -18.88 -17.89
C ALA A 94 9.88 -19.24 -16.40
N SER A 95 8.92 -18.73 -15.61
CA SER A 95 8.99 -18.77 -14.13
C SER A 95 8.19 -19.88 -13.43
N TYR A 96 7.18 -20.47 -14.07
CA TYR A 96 6.28 -21.46 -13.45
C TYR A 96 6.23 -22.76 -14.27
N ASP A 97 6.13 -23.88 -13.57
CA ASP A 97 5.77 -25.19 -14.13
C ASP A 97 4.27 -25.42 -13.90
N LEU A 98 3.57 -26.01 -14.88
CA LEU A 98 2.25 -26.59 -14.66
C LEU A 98 2.42 -28.04 -14.18
N LYS A 99 2.05 -28.32 -12.92
CA LYS A 99 2.10 -29.67 -12.32
C LYS A 99 0.72 -29.99 -11.76
N GLU A 100 0.12 -31.09 -12.23
CA GLU A 100 -1.19 -31.59 -11.76
C GLU A 100 -2.36 -30.58 -11.86
N GLY A 101 -2.22 -29.56 -12.72
CA GLY A 101 -3.20 -28.48 -12.88
C GLY A 101 -2.85 -27.19 -12.10
N ASP A 102 -1.91 -27.28 -11.16
CA ASP A 102 -1.43 -26.14 -10.38
C ASP A 102 -0.14 -25.55 -10.96
N TYR A 103 -0.09 -24.21 -10.99
CA TYR A 103 1.09 -23.46 -11.40
C TYR A 103 2.06 -23.30 -10.23
N ASN A 104 3.18 -23.99 -10.30
CA ASN A 104 4.21 -24.01 -9.27
C ASN A 104 5.39 -23.14 -9.70
N LEU A 105 5.81 -22.18 -8.86
CA LEU A 105 7.00 -21.39 -9.12
C LEU A 105 8.23 -22.30 -9.17
N LYS A 106 9.05 -22.21 -10.22
CA LYS A 106 10.27 -23.03 -10.34
C LYS A 106 11.30 -22.55 -9.32
N GLU A 107 11.99 -23.48 -8.67
CA GLU A 107 13.08 -23.15 -7.75
C GLU A 107 14.14 -22.27 -8.42
N GLY A 108 14.59 -21.23 -7.71
CA GLY A 108 15.58 -20.29 -8.23
C GLY A 108 15.07 -19.31 -9.31
N THR A 109 13.77 -19.27 -9.63
CA THR A 109 13.21 -18.19 -10.45
C THR A 109 12.92 -16.93 -9.64
N GLY A 110 12.94 -15.78 -10.32
CA GLY A 110 13.19 -14.47 -9.69
C GLY A 110 14.64 -14.04 -9.87
N GLY A 111 15.01 -12.82 -9.46
CA GLY A 111 16.38 -12.31 -9.55
C GLY A 111 16.99 -12.08 -10.96
N SER A 112 16.48 -12.71 -12.02
CA SER A 112 16.96 -12.57 -13.40
C SER A 112 15.84 -12.09 -14.32
N TYR A 113 15.83 -10.78 -14.57
CA TYR A 113 14.85 -10.10 -15.40
C TYR A 113 15.48 -9.84 -16.78
N LYS A 114 14.80 -10.23 -17.88
CA LYS A 114 15.29 -9.97 -19.24
C LYS A 114 15.53 -8.45 -19.42
N ALA A 115 16.68 -8.10 -19.99
CA ALA A 115 17.22 -6.74 -19.92
C ALA A 115 16.45 -5.67 -20.70
N ALA A 116 15.55 -6.05 -21.62
CA ALA A 116 14.86 -5.13 -22.53
C ALA A 116 13.36 -5.42 -22.62
N LEU A 117 12.59 -4.95 -21.62
CA LEU A 117 11.18 -4.66 -21.83
C LEU A 117 11.08 -3.41 -22.70
N GLN A 118 10.47 -3.52 -23.87
CA GLN A 118 10.22 -2.37 -24.74
C GLN A 118 8.95 -1.66 -24.27
N PRO A 119 8.97 -0.35 -23.95
CA PRO A 119 7.80 0.34 -23.39
C PRO A 119 6.55 0.24 -24.27
N GLY A 120 6.71 0.30 -25.60
CA GLY A 120 5.60 0.14 -26.55
C GLY A 120 5.00 -1.28 -26.56
N GLN A 121 5.84 -2.32 -26.43
CA GLN A 121 5.34 -3.70 -26.32
C GLN A 121 4.60 -3.88 -24.99
N LEU A 122 5.18 -3.42 -23.87
CA LEU A 122 4.55 -3.50 -22.55
C LEU A 122 3.19 -2.77 -22.53
N LEU A 123 3.06 -1.61 -23.19
CA LEU A 123 1.79 -0.91 -23.32
C LEU A 123 0.78 -1.68 -24.20
N ALA A 124 1.23 -2.29 -25.30
CA ALA A 124 0.39 -3.13 -26.15
C ALA A 124 -0.12 -4.38 -25.39
N ASP A 125 0.76 -5.03 -24.62
CA ASP A 125 0.42 -6.19 -23.78
C ASP A 125 -0.59 -5.79 -22.69
N LEU A 126 -0.33 -4.68 -21.98
CA LEU A 126 -1.24 -4.14 -20.96
C LEU A 126 -2.63 -3.86 -21.54
N PHE A 127 -2.74 -3.22 -22.71
CA PHE A 127 -4.03 -2.98 -23.36
C PHE A 127 -4.68 -4.22 -23.97
N THR A 128 -3.91 -5.27 -24.25
CA THR A 128 -4.45 -6.56 -24.73
C THR A 128 -5.06 -7.36 -23.58
N HIS A 129 -4.40 -7.38 -22.42
CA HIS A 129 -4.84 -8.14 -21.25
C HIS A 129 -5.78 -7.36 -20.31
N ILE A 130 -5.71 -6.03 -20.33
CA ILE A 130 -6.54 -5.12 -19.54
C ILE A 130 -7.00 -3.94 -20.44
N PRO A 131 -7.91 -4.16 -21.39
CA PRO A 131 -8.41 -3.09 -22.27
C PRO A 131 -9.09 -1.94 -21.50
N GLU A 132 -9.61 -2.19 -20.29
CA GLU A 132 -10.29 -1.21 -19.44
C GLU A 132 -9.40 -0.05 -19.00
N LEU A 133 -8.06 -0.21 -18.99
CA LEU A 133 -7.12 0.87 -18.65
C LEU A 133 -7.34 2.12 -19.53
N ARG A 134 -7.82 1.94 -20.78
CA ARG A 134 -8.15 3.01 -21.73
C ARG A 134 -9.35 3.87 -21.33
N VAL A 135 -10.20 3.39 -20.43
CA VAL A 135 -11.38 4.13 -19.92
C VAL A 135 -10.95 5.16 -18.89
N TYR A 136 -9.91 4.87 -18.11
CA TYR A 136 -9.44 5.73 -17.02
C TYR A 136 -8.54 6.88 -17.49
N ALA A 137 -7.63 6.63 -18.43
CA ALA A 137 -6.54 7.55 -18.72
C ALA A 137 -5.93 7.42 -20.12
N ASN A 138 -5.30 8.52 -20.56
CA ASN A 138 -4.27 8.51 -21.59
C ASN A 138 -2.94 8.06 -20.96
N ILE A 139 -2.56 6.80 -21.14
CA ILE A 139 -1.40 6.19 -20.46
C ILE A 139 -0.16 6.18 -21.35
N ASP A 140 0.89 6.86 -20.91
CA ASP A 140 2.25 6.68 -21.44
C ASP A 140 3.01 5.69 -20.54
N VAL A 141 3.79 4.77 -21.12
CA VAL A 141 4.61 3.79 -20.38
C VAL A 141 6.10 4.12 -20.51
N LYS A 142 6.84 4.07 -19.40
CA LYS A 142 8.31 4.10 -19.38
C LYS A 142 8.87 3.00 -18.48
N VAL A 143 9.83 2.24 -19.00
CA VAL A 143 10.61 1.28 -18.21
C VAL A 143 11.79 2.02 -17.57
N CYS A 144 11.71 2.29 -16.27
CA CYS A 144 12.79 2.94 -15.52
C CYS A 144 14.00 2.02 -15.41
N PHE A 145 13.73 0.76 -15.08
CA PHE A 145 14.62 -0.39 -15.05
C PHE A 145 13.74 -1.64 -15.00
N ASN A 146 14.33 -2.83 -15.13
CA ASN A 146 13.63 -4.10 -14.98
C ASN A 146 14.42 -4.96 -14.01
N ARG A 147 14.08 -4.93 -12.72
CA ARG A 147 14.85 -5.57 -11.65
C ARG A 147 13.98 -6.20 -10.58
N ASP A 148 14.60 -7.12 -9.85
CA ASP A 148 14.06 -7.64 -8.61
C ASP A 148 13.97 -6.54 -7.55
N SER A 149 12.86 -6.49 -6.79
CA SER A 149 12.70 -5.56 -5.66
C SER A 149 13.83 -5.67 -4.65
N CYS A 150 14.36 -6.87 -4.40
CA CYS A 150 15.49 -7.09 -3.50
C CYS A 150 16.81 -6.47 -3.97
N ARG A 151 16.86 -5.96 -5.21
CA ARG A 151 18.01 -5.24 -5.79
C ARG A 151 17.72 -3.75 -6.06
N VAL A 152 16.55 -3.24 -5.66
CA VAL A 152 16.22 -1.81 -5.72
C VAL A 152 16.67 -1.15 -4.43
N GLY A 153 17.44 -0.07 -4.54
CA GLY A 153 17.88 0.71 -3.38
C GLY A 153 18.02 2.20 -3.65
N PRO A 154 18.72 2.97 -2.78
CA PRO A 154 18.77 4.43 -2.85
C PRO A 154 19.15 5.04 -4.20
N LYS A 155 20.06 4.41 -4.97
CA LYS A 155 20.42 4.88 -6.32
C LYS A 155 19.26 4.78 -7.31
N ASP A 156 18.45 3.74 -7.19
CA ASP A 156 17.28 3.48 -8.03
C ASP A 156 16.10 4.37 -7.61
N TRP A 157 15.91 4.59 -6.30
CA TRP A 157 14.94 5.57 -5.77
C TRP A 157 15.26 6.99 -6.24
N VAL A 158 16.53 7.40 -6.18
CA VAL A 158 16.99 8.70 -6.73
C VAL A 158 16.75 8.80 -8.24
N LYS A 159 16.99 7.73 -9.01
CA LYS A 159 16.67 7.71 -10.45
C LYS A 159 15.17 7.88 -10.70
N LEU A 160 14.34 7.16 -9.94
CA LEU A 160 12.87 7.17 -10.05
C LEU A 160 12.29 8.53 -9.65
N GLY A 161 12.73 9.10 -8.52
CA GLY A 161 12.35 10.43 -8.05
C GLY A 161 12.71 11.54 -9.04
N LYS A 162 13.93 11.53 -9.60
CA LYS A 162 14.32 12.48 -10.66
C LYS A 162 13.51 12.33 -11.94
N MET A 163 12.96 11.14 -12.22
CA MET A 163 12.10 10.94 -13.37
C MET A 163 10.68 11.45 -13.11
N LEU A 164 10.13 11.24 -11.92
CA LEU A 164 8.84 11.80 -11.50
C LEU A 164 8.86 13.34 -11.55
N ASP A 165 9.85 13.96 -10.91
CA ASP A 165 10.10 15.41 -10.90
C ASP A 165 10.14 16.01 -12.33
N ARG A 166 10.99 15.48 -13.22
CA ARG A 166 11.07 15.94 -14.63
C ARG A 166 9.79 15.77 -15.44
N ASN A 167 8.88 14.91 -15.01
CA ASN A 167 7.61 14.65 -15.70
C ASN A 167 6.42 15.28 -14.97
N ARG A 168 6.62 15.94 -13.80
CA ARG A 168 5.57 16.49 -12.93
C ARG A 168 4.57 17.38 -13.66
N GLU A 169 5.03 18.26 -14.53
CA GLU A 169 4.16 19.19 -15.27
C GLU A 169 3.53 18.58 -16.53
N ASN A 170 4.00 17.42 -16.99
CA ASN A 170 3.58 16.79 -18.24
C ASN A 170 2.43 15.77 -18.08
N TYR A 171 2.16 15.36 -16.84
CA TYR A 171 1.18 14.32 -16.48
C TYR A 171 0.36 14.76 -15.27
N ASP A 172 -0.85 14.23 -15.17
CA ASP A 172 -1.79 14.50 -14.09
C ASP A 172 -1.55 13.57 -12.90
N ALA A 173 -1.13 12.33 -13.17
CA ALA A 173 -0.88 11.31 -12.17
C ALA A 173 0.21 10.31 -12.59
N PHE A 174 0.71 9.55 -11.62
CA PHE A 174 1.81 8.59 -11.80
C PHE A 174 1.45 7.24 -11.19
N VAL A 175 1.67 6.17 -11.93
CA VAL A 175 1.54 4.78 -11.43
C VAL A 175 2.88 4.09 -11.57
N ILE A 176 3.33 3.38 -10.53
CA ILE A 176 4.65 2.74 -10.48
C ILE A 176 4.47 1.25 -10.23
N VAL A 177 4.76 0.44 -11.26
CA VAL A 177 4.79 -1.03 -11.14
C VAL A 177 6.12 -1.45 -10.53
N HIS A 178 6.06 -2.13 -9.39
CA HIS A 178 7.21 -2.50 -8.55
C HIS A 178 7.06 -3.91 -7.96
N GLY A 179 8.20 -4.57 -7.67
CA GLY A 179 8.21 -5.83 -6.93
C GLY A 179 7.83 -5.64 -5.46
N THR A 180 7.14 -6.62 -4.86
CA THR A 180 6.46 -6.42 -3.58
C THR A 180 7.40 -6.31 -2.38
N ASP A 181 8.54 -7.03 -2.36
CA ASP A 181 9.38 -7.17 -1.15
C ASP A 181 9.99 -5.86 -0.62
N THR A 182 10.27 -4.89 -1.49
CA THR A 182 10.83 -3.58 -1.10
C THR A 182 9.94 -2.40 -1.50
N MET A 183 8.67 -2.67 -1.84
CA MET A 183 7.73 -1.65 -2.28
C MET A 183 7.51 -0.57 -1.22
N ALA A 184 7.38 -0.95 0.05
CA ALA A 184 7.24 -0.03 1.20
C ALA A 184 8.45 0.91 1.38
N TYR A 185 9.67 0.40 1.20
CA TYR A 185 10.89 1.25 1.21
C TYR A 185 10.89 2.24 0.05
N THR A 186 10.52 1.79 -1.15
CA THR A 186 10.45 2.66 -2.34
C THR A 186 9.38 3.74 -2.20
N ALA A 187 8.18 3.38 -1.74
CA ALA A 187 7.09 4.32 -1.48
C ALA A 187 7.46 5.33 -0.38
N SER A 188 8.10 4.87 0.71
CA SER A 188 8.67 5.75 1.74
C SER A 188 9.69 6.73 1.16
N ALA A 189 10.62 6.25 0.33
CA ALA A 189 11.68 7.07 -0.28
C ALA A 189 11.09 8.16 -1.17
N LEU A 190 10.18 7.79 -2.07
CA LEU A 190 9.51 8.76 -2.94
C LEU A 190 8.71 9.78 -2.14
N SER A 191 7.99 9.38 -1.08
CA SER A 191 7.19 10.32 -0.27
C SER A 191 8.04 11.41 0.40
N LEU A 192 9.18 11.03 0.98
CA LEU A 192 10.06 11.93 1.71
C LEU A 192 10.92 12.77 0.76
N MET A 193 11.41 12.16 -0.32
CA MET A 193 12.19 12.83 -1.36
C MET A 193 11.37 13.84 -2.16
N LEU A 194 10.09 13.56 -2.41
CA LEU A 194 9.18 14.39 -3.21
C LEU A 194 8.15 15.12 -2.34
N SER A 195 8.47 15.37 -1.07
CA SER A 195 7.68 16.19 -0.13
C SER A 195 7.16 17.48 -0.82
N GLY A 196 5.84 17.55 -0.99
CA GLY A 196 5.10 18.61 -1.69
C GLY A 196 4.84 18.40 -3.18
N PHE A 197 4.92 17.16 -3.70
CA PHE A 197 4.72 16.88 -5.11
C PHE A 197 3.35 17.33 -5.65
N ALA A 198 2.30 17.31 -4.81
CA ALA A 198 0.95 17.80 -5.12
C ALA A 198 0.25 17.13 -6.33
N LYS A 199 0.58 15.85 -6.58
CA LYS A 199 -0.08 14.97 -7.57
C LYS A 199 -0.01 13.52 -7.05
N PRO A 200 -0.96 12.64 -7.39
CA PRO A 200 -0.96 11.27 -6.91
C PRO A 200 0.18 10.45 -7.54
N ILE A 201 0.92 9.75 -6.68
CA ILE A 201 1.93 8.76 -7.08
C ILE A 201 1.54 7.43 -6.45
N ILE A 202 0.94 6.54 -7.25
CA ILE A 202 0.51 5.23 -6.79
C ILE A 202 1.59 4.19 -7.08
N VAL A 203 2.11 3.53 -6.05
CA VAL A 203 2.99 2.37 -6.19
C VAL A 203 2.14 1.10 -6.08
N THR A 204 2.35 0.16 -7.01
CA THR A 204 1.58 -1.09 -7.07
C THR A 204 2.42 -2.21 -7.68
N GLY A 205 1.85 -3.42 -7.74
CA GLY A 205 2.49 -4.60 -8.30
C GLY A 205 1.55 -5.79 -8.24
N SER A 206 2.10 -6.98 -8.06
CA SER A 206 1.31 -8.20 -7.89
C SER A 206 2.11 -9.31 -7.23
N GLN A 207 1.41 -10.28 -6.66
CA GLN A 207 1.98 -11.53 -6.16
C GLN A 207 2.12 -12.58 -7.28
N LEU A 208 1.29 -12.51 -8.33
CA LEU A 208 1.43 -13.32 -9.55
C LEU A 208 1.67 -12.46 -10.79
N PRO A 209 2.39 -12.94 -11.82
CA PRO A 209 2.55 -12.23 -13.09
C PRO A 209 1.21 -11.99 -13.79
N LEU A 210 1.14 -10.92 -14.60
CA LEU A 210 -0.10 -10.51 -15.27
C LEU A 210 -0.74 -11.62 -16.13
N LEU A 211 0.08 -12.44 -16.77
CA LEU A 211 -0.35 -13.48 -17.70
C LEU A 211 -0.82 -14.78 -17.00
N MET A 212 -0.89 -14.82 -15.67
CA MET A 212 -1.43 -15.99 -14.94
C MET A 212 -2.95 -15.89 -14.72
N PRO A 213 -3.72 -17.00 -14.85
CA PRO A 213 -5.19 -16.95 -14.77
C PRO A 213 -5.78 -16.39 -13.47
N ARG A 214 -5.07 -16.56 -12.33
CA ARG A 214 -5.51 -16.08 -11.01
C ARG A 214 -4.84 -14.77 -10.59
N SER A 215 -4.23 -14.03 -11.52
CA SER A 215 -3.36 -12.90 -11.20
C SER A 215 -4.10 -11.73 -10.54
N ASP A 216 -3.52 -11.24 -9.44
CA ASP A 216 -3.92 -10.01 -8.75
C ASP A 216 -3.49 -8.73 -9.51
N ALA A 217 -2.58 -8.85 -10.48
CA ALA A 217 -2.07 -7.73 -11.29
C ALA A 217 -3.15 -6.91 -11.99
N ARG A 218 -4.20 -7.57 -12.53
CA ARG A 218 -5.28 -6.88 -13.24
C ARG A 218 -6.02 -5.92 -12.32
N GLN A 219 -6.44 -6.43 -11.17
CA GLN A 219 -7.21 -5.64 -10.21
C GLN A 219 -6.35 -4.53 -9.60
N ASN A 220 -5.15 -4.87 -9.11
CA ASN A 220 -4.22 -3.89 -8.54
C ASN A 220 -3.92 -2.71 -9.51
N LEU A 221 -3.83 -2.95 -10.83
CA LEU A 221 -3.64 -1.88 -11.82
C LEU A 221 -4.88 -1.03 -12.06
N LEU A 222 -6.07 -1.64 -12.11
CA LEU A 222 -7.35 -0.91 -12.25
C LEU A 222 -7.65 -0.08 -11.00
N ASP A 223 -7.45 -0.64 -9.83
CA ASP A 223 -7.54 0.04 -8.53
C ASP A 223 -6.56 1.23 -8.49
N SER A 224 -5.31 1.00 -8.93
CA SER A 224 -4.29 2.05 -8.96
C SER A 224 -4.65 3.21 -9.89
N LEU A 225 -5.22 2.93 -11.07
CA LEU A 225 -5.70 3.98 -11.97
C LEU A 225 -6.95 4.67 -11.42
N THR A 226 -7.85 3.93 -10.77
CA THR A 226 -9.03 4.49 -10.09
C THR A 226 -8.59 5.52 -9.05
N CYS A 227 -7.64 5.17 -8.17
CA CYS A 227 -7.09 6.10 -7.18
C CYS A 227 -6.26 7.24 -7.82
N ALA A 228 -5.45 6.95 -8.85
CA ALA A 228 -4.62 7.95 -9.52
C ALA A 228 -5.44 9.01 -10.28
N THR A 229 -6.64 8.65 -10.77
CA THR A 229 -7.52 9.53 -11.55
C THR A 229 -8.72 10.05 -10.77
N ALA A 230 -8.75 9.83 -9.44
CA ALA A 230 -9.90 10.11 -8.58
C ALA A 230 -10.34 11.59 -8.53
N SER A 231 -9.48 12.55 -8.88
CA SER A 231 -9.84 13.96 -8.99
C SER A 231 -10.59 14.31 -10.29
N PHE A 232 -10.47 13.48 -11.33
CA PHE A 232 -11.08 13.71 -12.64
C PHE A 232 -12.50 13.16 -12.74
N ASN A 233 -12.82 12.16 -11.92
CA ASN A 233 -14.12 11.49 -11.85
C ASN A 233 -14.80 11.77 -10.50
N PRO A 234 -16.14 11.76 -10.38
CA PRO A 234 -16.81 11.80 -9.08
C PRO A 234 -16.29 10.67 -8.15
N PRO A 235 -16.07 10.93 -6.85
CA PRO A 235 -16.44 12.13 -6.10
C PRO A 235 -15.38 13.26 -6.08
N HIS A 236 -14.44 13.29 -7.03
CA HIS A 236 -13.39 14.31 -7.18
C HIS A 236 -12.41 14.36 -5.99
N VAL A 237 -11.80 13.22 -5.67
CA VAL A 237 -10.84 13.10 -4.57
C VAL A 237 -9.45 13.58 -4.98
N HIS A 238 -8.94 14.58 -4.27
CA HIS A 238 -7.60 15.12 -4.46
C HIS A 238 -6.58 14.36 -3.61
N LEU A 239 -5.99 13.30 -4.18
CA LEU A 239 -4.89 12.56 -3.56
C LEU A 239 -3.54 13.17 -3.97
N GLU A 240 -2.85 13.80 -3.02
CA GLU A 240 -1.61 14.57 -3.28
C GLU A 240 -0.34 13.93 -2.69
N GLU A 241 -0.38 12.61 -2.50
CA GLU A 241 0.65 11.84 -1.81
C GLU A 241 1.14 10.60 -2.56
N VAL A 242 2.24 10.03 -2.06
CA VAL A 242 2.71 8.70 -2.50
C VAL A 242 1.95 7.66 -1.69
N ALA A 243 1.23 6.79 -2.39
CA ALA A 243 0.43 5.73 -1.80
C ALA A 243 0.82 4.35 -2.35
N ILE A 244 0.55 3.28 -1.60
CA ILE A 244 0.55 1.90 -2.12
C ILE A 244 -0.90 1.50 -2.38
N CYS A 245 -1.20 1.03 -3.59
CA CYS A 245 -2.49 0.44 -3.92
C CYS A 245 -2.33 -1.05 -4.17
N PHE A 246 -2.91 -1.88 -3.32
CA PHE A 246 -2.72 -3.33 -3.35
C PHE A 246 -3.87 -4.08 -2.64
N GLY A 247 -4.40 -5.13 -3.26
CA GLY A 247 -5.33 -6.06 -2.60
C GLY A 247 -6.63 -5.42 -2.10
N GLY A 248 -7.18 -4.46 -2.86
CA GLY A 248 -8.39 -3.72 -2.51
C GLY A 248 -8.18 -2.59 -1.49
N LYS A 249 -6.94 -2.17 -1.23
CA LYS A 249 -6.64 -1.09 -0.26
C LYS A 249 -5.69 -0.04 -0.84
N LEU A 250 -5.93 1.21 -0.48
CA LEU A 250 -5.02 2.34 -0.70
C LEU A 250 -4.40 2.76 0.64
N LEU A 251 -3.08 2.68 0.75
CA LEU A 251 -2.31 2.90 1.98
C LEU A 251 -1.35 4.10 1.78
N ARG A 252 -1.16 4.95 2.80
CA ARG A 252 -0.09 5.97 2.74
C ARG A 252 1.27 5.27 2.61
N GLY A 253 2.06 5.66 1.60
CA GLY A 253 3.26 4.92 1.19
C GLY A 253 4.36 4.82 2.26
N ASN A 254 4.42 5.77 3.19
CA ASN A 254 5.34 5.77 4.34
C ASN A 254 4.74 5.23 5.66
N ARG A 255 3.49 4.75 5.63
CA ARG A 255 2.83 4.01 6.73
C ARG A 255 2.58 2.54 6.40
N ALA A 256 2.70 2.16 5.13
CA ALA A 256 2.50 0.80 4.65
C ALA A 256 3.68 -0.14 4.94
N GLN A 257 3.39 -1.42 5.16
CA GLN A 257 4.33 -2.52 5.32
C GLN A 257 3.86 -3.77 4.56
N LYS A 258 4.78 -4.61 4.07
CA LYS A 258 4.42 -5.93 3.53
C LYS A 258 4.26 -6.92 4.68
N THR A 259 3.03 -7.12 5.16
CA THR A 259 2.70 -7.95 6.32
C THR A 259 2.34 -9.39 5.99
N ASN A 260 2.11 -9.72 4.71
CA ASN A 260 1.94 -11.10 4.26
C ASN A 260 2.80 -11.40 3.03
N ALA A 261 3.49 -12.54 3.04
CA ALA A 261 4.36 -12.95 1.95
C ALA A 261 3.60 -13.57 0.76
N SER A 262 2.43 -14.17 1.00
CA SER A 262 1.81 -15.14 0.08
C SER A 262 0.36 -14.83 -0.30
N THR A 263 -0.39 -14.05 0.47
CA THR A 263 -1.76 -13.65 0.13
C THR A 263 -1.78 -12.41 -0.77
N TYR A 264 -2.91 -12.15 -1.44
CA TYR A 264 -3.13 -10.92 -2.22
C TYR A 264 -3.34 -9.69 -1.34
N GLN A 265 -3.79 -9.86 -0.08
CA GLN A 265 -3.72 -8.82 0.95
C GLN A 265 -2.31 -8.79 1.56
N ALA A 266 -1.31 -8.51 0.71
CA ALA A 266 0.12 -8.58 1.06
C ALA A 266 0.57 -7.40 1.94
N PHE A 267 -0.08 -6.25 1.82
CA PHE A 267 0.27 -5.01 2.51
C PHE A 267 -0.81 -4.57 3.50
N SER A 268 -0.38 -3.89 4.56
CA SER A 268 -1.26 -3.18 5.49
C SER A 268 -0.57 -1.94 6.06
N SER A 269 -1.33 -1.10 6.74
CA SER A 269 -0.85 0.07 7.47
C SER A 269 -1.29 -0.01 8.94
N PRO A 270 -0.65 -0.85 9.78
CA PRO A 270 -1.22 -1.18 11.10
C PRO A 270 -1.37 0.00 12.05
N ALA A 271 -0.44 0.96 11.96
CA ALA A 271 -0.34 2.13 12.83
C ALA A 271 -1.05 3.38 12.28
N TYR A 272 -1.68 3.31 11.10
CA TYR A 272 -2.33 4.46 10.46
C TYR A 272 -3.48 4.01 9.54
N PRO A 273 -4.67 4.62 9.59
CA PRO A 273 -5.80 4.17 8.77
C PRO A 273 -5.50 4.09 7.27
N ASP A 274 -6.17 3.15 6.60
CA ASP A 274 -6.18 3.09 5.14
C ASP A 274 -6.76 4.40 4.58
N LEU A 275 -6.20 4.89 3.47
CA LEU A 275 -6.65 6.09 2.77
C LEU A 275 -7.94 5.83 1.98
N ALA A 276 -8.10 4.60 1.48
CA ALA A 276 -9.34 4.10 0.92
C ALA A 276 -9.42 2.57 0.96
N GLU A 277 -10.64 2.04 0.99
CA GLU A 277 -10.94 0.64 0.68
C GLU A 277 -11.68 0.56 -0.67
N LEU A 278 -11.22 -0.32 -1.56
CA LEU A 278 -11.78 -0.51 -2.89
C LEU A 278 -12.66 -1.77 -2.88
N GLY A 279 -13.94 -1.59 -2.59
CA GLY A 279 -14.96 -2.63 -2.57
C GLY A 279 -15.85 -2.57 -3.80
N VAL A 280 -17.17 -2.65 -3.59
CA VAL A 280 -18.17 -2.36 -4.65
C VAL A 280 -18.09 -0.89 -5.05
N ASP A 281 -17.98 -0.02 -4.05
CA ASP A 281 -17.63 1.39 -4.17
C ASP A 281 -16.21 1.61 -3.61
N VAL A 282 -15.63 2.79 -3.88
CA VAL A 282 -14.37 3.21 -3.23
C VAL A 282 -14.72 4.08 -2.02
N ASP A 283 -14.53 3.54 -0.82
CA ASP A 283 -14.72 4.27 0.44
C ASP A 283 -13.44 5.05 0.79
N TRP A 284 -13.55 6.38 0.86
CA TRP A 284 -12.39 7.29 0.96
C TRP A 284 -12.29 7.91 2.36
N ASN A 285 -11.18 7.64 3.05
CA ASN A 285 -10.90 8.22 4.35
C ASN A 285 -10.24 9.61 4.22
N HIS A 286 -11.05 10.63 3.92
CA HIS A 286 -10.59 12.01 3.76
C HIS A 286 -9.87 12.58 4.99
N GLN A 287 -10.12 12.06 6.19
CA GLN A 287 -9.43 12.49 7.42
C GLN A 287 -8.01 11.91 7.54
N ALA A 288 -7.75 10.77 6.88
CA ALA A 288 -6.43 10.15 6.82
C ALA A 288 -5.55 10.72 5.68
N MET A 289 -6.11 11.44 4.71
CA MET A 289 -5.35 12.05 3.62
C MET A 289 -4.52 13.24 4.08
N ILE A 290 -3.37 13.46 3.44
CA ILE A 290 -2.53 14.62 3.74
C ILE A 290 -3.10 15.87 3.06
N GLN A 291 -3.33 16.94 3.82
CA GLN A 291 -3.64 18.26 3.27
C GLN A 291 -2.35 19.05 3.09
N TYR A 292 -1.89 19.20 1.84
CA TYR A 292 -0.58 19.77 1.56
C TYR A 292 -0.62 21.31 1.43
N GLY A 293 -0.25 22.02 2.51
CA GLY A 293 -0.04 23.47 2.49
C GLY A 293 1.41 23.91 2.26
N GLY A 294 2.32 22.97 1.98
CA GLY A 294 3.77 23.20 1.95
C GLY A 294 4.37 23.43 0.55
N ILE A 295 5.54 24.06 0.50
CA ILE A 295 6.32 24.27 -0.73
C ILE A 295 6.97 22.96 -1.17
N TYR A 296 6.83 22.59 -2.45
CA TYR A 296 7.55 21.47 -3.07
C TYR A 296 9.06 21.64 -2.94
N ARG A 297 9.74 20.69 -2.28
CA ARG A 297 11.20 20.71 -2.07
C ARG A 297 11.79 19.33 -2.35
N PRO A 298 12.08 19.01 -3.63
CA PRO A 298 12.65 17.72 -3.99
C PRO A 298 14.05 17.54 -3.39
N ARG A 299 14.34 16.32 -2.94
CA ARG A 299 15.61 15.92 -2.34
C ARG A 299 16.09 14.63 -3.01
N PHE A 300 17.30 14.65 -3.54
CA PHE A 300 17.82 13.57 -4.40
C PHE A 300 19.14 12.97 -3.92
N GLU A 301 19.43 13.13 -2.63
CA GLU A 301 20.61 12.58 -1.97
C GLU A 301 20.15 11.74 -0.77
N LEU A 302 20.78 10.58 -0.61
CA LEU A 302 20.47 9.60 0.44
C LEU A 302 21.80 8.95 0.84
N ASP A 303 22.11 8.88 2.13
CA ASP A 303 23.26 8.15 2.64
C ASP A 303 22.85 6.71 3.00
N PRO A 304 23.28 5.68 2.26
CA PRO A 304 22.87 4.29 2.50
C PRO A 304 23.52 3.66 3.75
N ARG A 305 24.38 4.38 4.50
CA ARG A 305 25.11 3.86 5.67
C ARG A 305 24.24 3.76 6.92
N VAL A 306 23.02 3.23 6.76
CA VAL A 306 22.01 3.03 7.79
C VAL A 306 21.74 1.54 7.96
N ILE A 307 21.60 1.07 9.21
CA ILE A 307 21.12 -0.29 9.50
C ILE A 307 19.92 -0.26 10.46
N ARG A 308 19.12 -1.33 10.43
CA ARG A 308 17.98 -1.58 11.31
C ARG A 308 18.33 -2.73 12.24
N ILE A 309 18.10 -2.56 13.54
CA ILE A 309 18.48 -3.55 14.55
C ILE A 309 17.33 -3.77 15.55
N PRO A 310 16.72 -4.96 15.63
CA PRO A 310 15.89 -5.35 16.76
C PRO A 310 16.75 -5.69 17.98
N ILE A 311 16.36 -5.17 19.16
CA ILE A 311 16.95 -5.57 20.43
C ILE A 311 16.47 -6.99 20.78
N VAL A 312 17.39 -7.93 20.98
CA VAL A 312 17.08 -9.30 21.39
C VAL A 312 17.38 -9.47 22.89
N PRO A 313 16.50 -10.09 23.71
CA PRO A 313 16.79 -10.35 25.12
C PRO A 313 18.10 -11.12 25.30
N GLY A 314 18.97 -10.64 26.19
CA GLY A 314 20.29 -11.25 26.45
C GLY A 314 21.37 -10.99 25.39
N SER A 315 21.08 -10.27 24.30
CA SER A 315 22.11 -9.90 23.31
C SER A 315 23.04 -8.81 23.82
N ASP A 316 24.35 -9.01 23.68
CA ASP A 316 25.35 -7.96 23.89
C ASP A 316 25.69 -7.29 22.55
N PRO A 317 25.34 -6.00 22.34
CA PRO A 317 25.64 -5.31 21.09
C PRO A 317 27.14 -5.16 20.82
N ARG A 318 28.01 -5.23 21.84
CA ARG A 318 29.48 -5.24 21.65
C ARG A 318 29.94 -6.48 20.87
N LEU A 319 29.34 -7.64 21.15
CA LEU A 319 29.70 -8.91 20.51
C LEU A 319 29.01 -9.06 19.15
N ALA A 320 27.73 -8.70 19.07
CA ALA A 320 26.95 -8.82 17.83
C ALA A 320 27.36 -7.80 16.75
N TYR A 321 27.59 -6.54 17.14
CA TYR A 321 27.76 -5.43 16.20
C TYR A 321 29.14 -4.75 16.27
N GLY A 322 29.88 -4.93 17.36
CA GLY A 322 31.18 -4.28 17.57
C GLY A 322 31.04 -2.77 17.70
N ASP A 323 31.95 -2.02 17.06
CA ASP A 323 31.81 -0.59 16.86
C ASP A 323 31.27 -0.32 15.45
N LEU A 324 30.05 0.20 15.35
CA LEU A 324 29.40 0.44 14.06
C LEU A 324 29.94 1.67 13.35
N TYR A 325 30.32 2.71 14.09
CA TYR A 325 30.84 3.94 13.51
C TYR A 325 32.20 3.72 12.85
N GLU A 326 33.10 2.99 13.52
CA GLU A 326 34.39 2.53 12.98
C GLU A 326 34.21 1.60 11.78
N ARG A 327 33.14 0.78 11.76
CA ARG A 327 32.74 -0.06 10.60
C ARG A 327 32.09 0.73 9.45
N GLY A 328 31.99 2.05 9.56
CA GLY A 328 31.47 2.93 8.50
C GLY A 328 29.96 3.18 8.51
N VAL A 329 29.22 2.66 9.48
CA VAL A 329 27.79 2.98 9.67
C VAL A 329 27.65 4.41 10.19
N ARG A 330 26.62 5.11 9.75
CA ARG A 330 26.31 6.50 10.17
C ARG A 330 24.94 6.64 10.81
N GLY A 331 24.03 5.68 10.60
CA GLY A 331 22.71 5.66 11.24
C GLY A 331 22.29 4.27 11.73
N VAL A 332 21.58 4.20 12.86
CA VAL A 332 20.89 3.00 13.36
C VAL A 332 19.43 3.31 13.69
N VAL A 333 18.51 2.58 13.05
CA VAL A 333 17.13 2.42 13.55
C VAL A 333 17.14 1.27 14.55
N LEU A 334 16.91 1.58 15.81
CA LEU A 334 16.95 0.64 16.92
C LEU A 334 15.54 0.30 17.38
N GLU A 335 15.11 -0.96 17.24
CA GLU A 335 13.78 -1.40 17.64
C GLU A 335 13.84 -1.92 19.09
N ALA A 336 13.36 -1.07 20.01
CA ALA A 336 13.29 -1.34 21.44
C ALA A 336 11.98 -2.05 21.84
N PHE A 337 11.92 -2.52 23.09
CA PHE A 337 10.77 -3.24 23.61
C PHE A 337 9.63 -2.29 24.01
N GLY A 338 8.41 -2.61 23.61
CA GLY A 338 7.20 -1.89 24.03
C GLY A 338 7.28 -0.38 23.78
N LEU A 339 7.22 0.40 24.85
CA LEU A 339 7.23 1.88 24.80
C LEU A 339 8.61 2.51 24.55
N GLY A 340 9.65 1.72 24.22
CA GLY A 340 11.02 2.22 23.99
C GLY A 340 12.05 1.73 25.01
N ASN A 341 11.78 0.63 25.71
CA ASN A 341 12.63 0.08 26.77
C ASN A 341 13.76 -0.80 26.23
N MET A 342 14.93 -0.73 26.87
CA MET A 342 16.10 -1.53 26.51
C MET A 342 16.95 -1.91 27.74
N PRO A 343 17.74 -2.99 27.70
CA PRO A 343 18.67 -3.33 28.77
C PRO A 343 19.70 -2.22 29.00
N ASP A 344 19.81 -1.71 30.21
CA ASP A 344 20.70 -0.61 30.63
C ASP A 344 21.93 -1.08 31.43
N LEU A 345 21.97 -2.36 31.80
CA LEU A 345 23.00 -3.03 32.60
C LEU A 345 24.44 -2.70 32.14
N PRO A 346 25.36 -2.27 33.03
CA PRO A 346 26.68 -1.77 32.61
C PRO A 346 27.52 -2.73 31.74
N ARG A 347 27.46 -4.05 32.02
CA ARG A 347 28.36 -5.04 31.40
C ARG A 347 27.91 -5.55 30.04
N TYR A 348 26.60 -5.65 29.78
CA TYR A 348 26.03 -6.22 28.55
C TYR A 348 24.80 -5.47 28.01
N GLY A 349 24.42 -4.35 28.63
CA GLY A 349 23.32 -3.49 28.17
C GLY A 349 23.66 -2.64 26.96
N TRP A 350 22.61 -2.06 26.38
CA TRP A 350 22.60 -1.24 25.19
C TRP A 350 22.98 0.21 25.47
N ILE A 351 22.53 0.79 26.58
CA ILE A 351 22.81 2.20 26.93
C ILE A 351 24.31 2.54 26.98
N PRO A 352 25.21 1.75 27.63
CA PRO A 352 26.65 2.05 27.61
C PRO A 352 27.26 2.00 26.21
N TRP A 353 26.79 1.08 25.37
CA TRP A 353 27.26 0.92 23.99
C TRP A 353 26.76 2.07 23.10
N LEU A 354 25.47 2.41 23.17
CA LEU A 354 24.89 3.57 22.49
C LEU A 354 25.61 4.86 22.86
N LYS A 355 25.96 5.06 24.14
CA LYS A 355 26.72 6.24 24.59
C LYS A 355 28.11 6.33 23.93
N LYS A 356 28.79 5.20 23.70
CA LYS A 356 30.04 5.17 22.91
C LYS A 356 29.78 5.60 21.46
N GLN A 357 28.78 4.98 20.82
CA GLN A 357 28.46 5.20 19.41
C GLN A 357 27.97 6.64 19.13
N ARG A 358 27.10 7.19 19.97
CA ARG A 358 26.63 8.60 19.90
C ARG A 358 27.79 9.58 20.01
N LYS A 359 28.78 9.32 20.89
CA LYS A 359 29.98 10.17 21.03
C LYS A 359 30.84 10.20 19.77
N GLN A 360 30.82 9.16 18.94
CA GLN A 360 31.49 9.14 17.62
C GLN A 360 30.66 9.83 16.52
N GLY A 361 29.39 10.15 16.78
CA GLY A 361 28.48 10.77 15.82
C GLY A 361 27.56 9.81 15.07
N LEU A 362 27.40 8.56 15.52
CA LEU A 362 26.39 7.64 14.97
C LEU A 362 24.99 8.20 15.24
N LEU A 363 24.19 8.49 14.22
CA LEU A 363 22.78 8.86 14.38
C LEU A 363 21.98 7.64 14.87
N VAL A 364 21.08 7.82 15.85
CA VAL A 364 20.26 6.74 16.39
C VAL A 364 18.81 7.20 16.48
N TYR A 365 17.91 6.41 15.91
CA TYR A 365 16.46 6.57 16.01
C TYR A 365 15.88 5.39 16.76
N LEU A 366 15.07 5.68 17.78
CA LEU A 366 14.33 4.68 18.53
C LEU A 366 13.00 4.37 17.85
N SER A 367 12.78 3.09 17.58
CA SER A 367 11.52 2.52 17.10
C SER A 367 11.04 1.45 18.10
N SER A 368 9.81 1.00 17.98
CA SER A 368 9.30 -0.16 18.72
C SER A 368 9.38 -1.41 17.85
N GLN A 369 9.51 -2.57 18.51
CA GLN A 369 9.19 -3.88 17.90
C GLN A 369 7.67 -4.15 17.89
N CYS A 370 6.90 -3.42 18.69
CA CYS A 370 5.44 -3.48 18.64
C CYS A 370 4.96 -2.77 17.37
N VAL A 371 4.11 -3.47 16.62
CA VAL A 371 3.52 -2.98 15.37
C VAL A 371 2.67 -1.72 15.58
N ASN A 372 1.98 -1.65 16.73
CA ASN A 372 1.12 -0.52 17.12
C ASN A 372 1.53 0.02 18.50
N GLY A 373 1.36 1.33 18.67
CA GLY A 373 1.57 2.04 19.94
C GLY A 373 2.73 3.04 19.85
N SER A 374 2.48 4.29 20.24
CA SER A 374 3.49 5.34 20.19
C SER A 374 4.54 5.12 21.27
N LEU A 375 5.82 5.33 20.91
CA LEU A 375 6.91 5.26 21.88
C LEU A 375 6.73 6.34 22.96
N ARG A 376 7.06 5.96 24.19
CA ARG A 376 7.08 6.80 25.39
C ARG A 376 8.33 6.49 26.23
N PRO A 377 9.54 6.69 25.68
CA PRO A 377 10.78 6.36 26.35
C PRO A 377 11.02 7.24 27.58
N ASP A 378 10.40 8.42 27.63
CA ASP A 378 10.35 9.35 28.76
C ASP A 378 9.76 8.73 30.05
N LEU A 379 8.92 7.69 29.93
CA LEU A 379 8.25 7.07 31.08
C LEU A 379 9.13 6.09 31.88
N TYR A 380 10.31 5.72 31.36
CA TYR A 380 11.18 4.72 31.98
C TYR A 380 12.66 5.13 31.94
N GLN A 381 13.41 4.80 32.98
CA GLN A 381 14.82 5.19 33.12
C GLN A 381 15.69 4.82 31.90
N SER A 382 15.51 3.62 31.33
CA SER A 382 16.30 3.18 30.16
C SER A 382 16.02 4.04 28.92
N GLY A 383 14.76 4.35 28.65
CA GLY A 383 14.35 5.20 27.54
C GLY A 383 14.78 6.66 27.74
N GLN A 384 14.57 7.23 28.93
CA GLN A 384 15.01 8.58 29.25
C GLN A 384 16.54 8.71 29.12
N THR A 385 17.31 7.73 29.60
CA THR A 385 18.77 7.75 29.45
C THR A 385 19.20 7.68 27.98
N ALA A 386 18.42 7.04 27.10
CA ALA A 386 18.65 7.07 25.66
C ALA A 386 18.41 8.48 25.07
N LEU A 387 17.32 9.16 25.47
CA LEU A 387 17.06 10.55 25.07
C LEU A 387 18.17 11.49 25.54
N ASP A 388 18.65 11.33 26.77
CA ASP A 388 19.69 12.18 27.38
C ASP A 388 21.06 12.07 26.66
N ILE A 389 21.36 10.93 26.01
CA ILE A 389 22.53 10.77 25.13
C ILE A 389 22.23 11.14 23.67
N GLY A 390 21.10 11.81 23.42
CA GLY A 390 20.67 12.31 22.13
C GLY A 390 20.22 11.23 21.16
N VAL A 391 19.67 10.10 21.61
CA VAL A 391 18.88 9.23 20.73
C VAL A 391 17.59 9.96 20.38
N GLU A 392 17.29 10.08 19.09
CA GLU A 392 16.05 10.68 18.63
C GLU A 392 14.93 9.64 18.62
N THR A 393 13.69 10.08 18.86
CA THR A 393 12.48 9.27 18.76
C THR A 393 11.41 10.11 18.05
N GLY A 394 10.41 9.45 17.47
CA GLY A 394 9.28 10.10 16.81
C GLY A 394 7.97 9.36 17.07
N GLY A 395 6.91 9.80 16.40
CA GLY A 395 5.66 9.07 16.24
C GLY A 395 5.82 7.74 15.51
N GLN A 396 4.70 7.12 15.14
CA GLN A 396 4.67 5.76 14.59
C GLN A 396 5.04 5.73 13.10
N MET A 397 6.31 6.02 12.79
CA MET A 397 6.93 5.63 11.52
C MET A 397 7.01 4.10 11.45
N THR A 398 6.75 3.53 10.27
CA THR A 398 7.17 2.15 10.02
C THR A 398 8.69 2.06 10.04
N PRO A 399 9.28 0.92 10.43
CA PRO A 399 10.74 0.73 10.35
C PRO A 399 11.29 0.93 8.93
N GLU A 400 10.51 0.58 7.91
CA GLU A 400 10.82 0.86 6.49
C GLU A 400 11.00 2.36 6.25
N CYS A 401 10.05 3.19 6.70
CA CYS A 401 10.14 4.64 6.61
C CYS A 401 11.26 5.21 7.48
N ALA A 402 11.42 4.73 8.72
CA ALA A 402 12.45 5.20 9.64
C ALA A 402 13.87 5.03 9.06
N VAL A 403 14.15 3.88 8.42
CA VAL A 403 15.43 3.62 7.75
C VAL A 403 15.65 4.63 6.62
N VAL A 404 14.66 4.81 5.75
CA VAL A 404 14.74 5.71 4.59
C VAL A 404 14.86 7.17 5.02
N LYS A 405 14.10 7.60 6.02
CA LYS A 405 14.17 8.95 6.59
C LYS A 405 15.53 9.21 7.21
N MET A 406 16.12 8.22 7.87
CA MET A 406 17.49 8.33 8.37
C MET A 406 18.52 8.50 7.25
N MET A 407 18.38 7.77 6.13
CA MET A 407 19.24 7.97 4.95
C MET A 407 19.12 9.40 4.40
N LEU A 408 17.92 9.98 4.43
CA LEU A 408 17.65 11.36 4.01
C LEU A 408 18.23 12.39 4.99
N CYS A 409 18.04 12.22 6.30
CA CYS A 409 18.57 13.11 7.34
C CYS A 409 20.10 13.11 7.38
N LEU A 410 20.75 11.98 7.11
CA LEU A 410 22.22 11.91 6.97
C LEU A 410 22.74 12.69 5.75
N ALA A 411 22.00 12.69 4.63
CA ALA A 411 22.32 13.51 3.46
C ALA A 411 21.94 14.99 3.64
N HIS A 412 20.97 15.28 4.51
CA HIS A 412 20.44 16.62 4.76
C HIS A 412 20.37 16.93 6.27
N PRO A 413 21.52 17.20 6.93
CA PRO A 413 21.61 17.33 8.40
C PRO A 413 20.75 18.42 9.05
N ASN A 414 20.21 19.35 8.25
CA ASN A 414 19.30 20.40 8.70
C ASN A 414 17.84 19.90 8.91
N ILE A 415 17.58 18.60 8.70
CA ILE A 415 16.25 17.99 8.85
C ILE A 415 16.29 17.03 10.04
N PRO A 416 15.68 17.38 11.19
CA PRO A 416 15.53 16.48 12.33
C PRO A 416 14.71 15.24 11.97
N ILE A 417 15.10 14.05 12.45
CA ILE A 417 14.36 12.83 12.11
C ILE A 417 12.98 12.79 12.79
N GLY A 418 12.82 13.53 13.89
CA GLY A 418 11.54 13.73 14.59
C GLY A 418 10.58 14.75 13.96
N GLN A 419 10.95 15.43 12.86
CA GLN A 419 10.07 16.41 12.19
C GLN A 419 9.32 15.79 10.99
N PRO A 420 7.98 15.89 10.89
CA PRO A 420 7.23 15.31 9.76
C PRO A 420 7.53 16.00 8.43
N LEU A 421 7.61 15.22 7.35
CA LEU A 421 7.82 15.71 5.97
C LEU A 421 6.70 15.36 4.99
N ALA A 422 6.04 14.22 5.18
CA ALA A 422 5.10 13.62 4.24
C ALA A 422 4.03 12.74 4.92
N GLY A 423 3.66 13.07 6.17
CA GLY A 423 2.60 12.37 6.91
C GLY A 423 3.04 11.08 7.61
N GLU A 424 4.35 10.90 7.84
CA GLU A 424 4.99 9.68 8.32
C GLU A 424 5.09 9.53 9.85
N LEU A 425 4.86 10.60 10.62
CA LEU A 425 4.90 10.61 12.10
C LEU A 425 3.50 10.66 12.70
#